data_AF-A0A392M384-F1
#
_entry.id   AF-A0A392M384-F1
#
_cell.length_a   1.000
_cell.length_b   1.000
_cell.length_c   1.000
_cell.angle_alpha   90.00
_cell.angle_beta   90.00
_cell.angle_gamma   90.00
#
_symmetry.space_group_name_H-M   'P 1'
#
loop_
_entity.id
_entity.type
_entity.pdbx_description
1 polymer ?
#
loop_
_entity_poly.entity_id
_entity_poly.type
_entity_poly.pdbx_seq_one_letter_code
_entity_poly.pdbx_strand_id
1 'polypeptide(L)'
;RFPQYKETEFFISGESYAGHYVPQLSQVIVKHNSATKQDSINLKGYMVGNALTDDFNDQLGIFQFMWATGMISDQTFKLLNLLCDFQSVEHPSQSCEKILEIADNELGNIDPYSIFTPPCHELLMPSPWQPILIHLNHFHHHDISNASSPGIYARILAPIAS
;
A
#
# COMPACT_ATOMS: atom_id res chain seq x y z
N ARG A 1 7.74 28.25 5.54
CA ARG A 1 6.30 28.35 5.89
C ARG A 1 6.05 28.19 7.39
N PHE A 2 6.70 27.23 8.07
CA PHE A 2 6.51 27.00 9.52
C PHE A 2 7.85 27.03 10.29
N PRO A 3 8.45 28.22 10.50
CA PRO A 3 9.75 28.34 11.15
C PRO A 3 9.75 27.89 12.62
N GLN A 4 8.59 27.89 13.29
CA GLN A 4 8.45 27.51 14.70
C GLN A 4 8.79 26.04 14.98
N TYR A 5 8.77 25.16 13.97
CA TYR A 5 9.09 23.75 14.13
C TYR A 5 10.54 23.40 13.80
N LYS A 6 11.38 24.38 13.45
CA LYS A 6 12.75 24.13 12.94
C LYS A 6 13.60 23.29 13.90
N GLU A 7 13.50 23.56 15.19
CA GLU A 7 14.28 22.86 16.22
C GLU A 7 13.55 21.65 16.83
N THR A 8 12.29 21.43 16.46
CA THR A 8 11.48 20.34 17.01
C THR A 8 12.01 18.98 16.56
N GLU A 9 12.00 18.01 17.46
CA GLU A 9 12.31 16.62 17.11
C GLU A 9 11.35 16.14 16.01
N PHE A 10 11.93 15.70 14.90
CA PHE A 10 11.18 15.32 13.72
C PHE A 10 11.23 13.81 13.53
N PHE A 11 10.06 13.20 13.35
CA PHE A 11 9.90 11.77 13.09
C PHE A 11 9.06 11.60 11.83
N ILE A 12 9.36 10.55 11.06
CA ILE A 12 8.61 10.20 9.86
C ILE A 12 7.95 8.86 10.09
N SER A 13 6.65 8.77 9.84
CA SER A 13 5.93 7.51 9.89
C SER A 13 5.18 7.25 8.60
N GLY A 14 4.99 5.98 8.26
CA GLY A 14 4.18 5.56 7.13
C GLY A 14 3.74 4.11 7.25
N GLU A 15 2.89 3.67 6.33
CA GLU A 15 2.35 2.33 6.27
C GLU A 15 2.37 1.79 4.83
N SER A 16 2.36 0.46 4.67
CA SER A 16 2.21 -0.19 3.37
C SER A 16 3.37 0.18 2.43
N TYR A 17 3.08 0.71 1.24
CA TYR A 17 4.09 1.14 0.27
C TYR A 17 5.00 2.27 0.80
N ALA A 18 4.61 2.94 1.88
CA ALA A 18 5.49 3.89 2.55
C ALA A 18 6.74 3.25 3.16
N GLY A 19 6.83 1.91 3.20
CA GLY A 19 8.09 1.19 3.40
C GLY A 19 9.19 1.55 2.40
N HIS A 20 8.83 2.02 1.19
CA HIS A 20 9.77 2.65 0.26
C HIS A 20 9.98 4.13 0.59
N TYR A 21 8.89 4.89 0.72
CA TYR A 21 8.96 6.36 0.82
C TYR A 21 9.68 6.84 2.08
N VAL A 22 9.37 6.24 3.23
CA VAL A 22 9.83 6.72 4.53
C VAL A 22 11.34 6.53 4.71
N PRO A 23 11.93 5.34 4.45
CA PRO A 23 13.38 5.16 4.54
C PRO A 23 14.14 5.97 3.49
N GLN A 24 13.61 6.08 2.26
CA GLN A 24 14.25 6.86 1.19
C GLN A 24 14.28 8.35 1.53
N LEU A 25 13.15 8.92 1.98
CA LEU A 25 13.08 10.32 2.40
C LEU A 25 13.99 10.57 3.62
N SER A 26 14.00 9.66 4.59
CA SER A 26 14.88 9.73 5.76
C SER A 26 16.35 9.79 5.33
N GLN A 27 16.75 8.95 4.35
CA GLN A 27 18.10 8.96 3.82
C GLN A 27 18.44 10.30 3.14
N VAL A 28 17.52 10.88 2.37
CA VAL A 28 17.70 12.19 1.73
C VAL A 28 17.88 13.28 2.78
N ILE A 29 17.10 13.27 3.86
CA ILE A 29 17.22 14.25 4.96
C ILE A 29 18.59 14.14 5.66
N VAL A 30 19.06 12.92 5.95
CA VAL A 30 20.39 12.72 6.56
C VAL A 30 21.50 13.24 5.65
N LYS A 31 21.41 12.99 4.34
CA LYS A 31 22.35 13.52 3.34
C LYS A 31 22.32 15.04 3.28
N HIS A 32 21.12 15.64 3.24
CA HIS A 32 20.92 17.09 3.26
C HIS A 32 21.53 17.75 4.51
N ASN A 33 21.26 17.19 5.69
CA ASN A 33 21.80 17.68 6.96
C ASN A 33 23.33 17.60 7.02
N SER A 34 23.91 16.59 6.38
CA SER A 34 25.37 16.44 6.32
C SER A 34 26.02 17.49 5.41
N ALA A 35 25.32 17.92 4.35
CA ALA A 35 25.79 18.93 3.41
C ALA A 35 25.52 20.38 3.89
N THR A 36 24.45 20.60 4.65
CA THR A 36 24.02 21.95 5.08
C THR A 36 23.75 21.98 6.59
N LYS A 37 24.53 22.77 7.33
CA LYS A 37 24.33 22.92 8.79
C LYS A 37 23.24 23.93 9.14
N GLN A 38 23.01 24.93 8.30
CA GLN A 38 22.14 26.06 8.64
C GLN A 38 20.64 25.76 8.50
N ASP A 39 20.28 24.79 7.65
CA ASP A 39 18.89 24.36 7.39
C ASP A 39 18.71 22.85 7.60
N SER A 40 19.36 22.34 8.65
CA SER A 40 19.19 20.94 9.05
C SER A 40 17.81 20.69 9.65
N ILE A 41 17.27 19.51 9.37
CA ILE A 41 16.04 18.99 9.97
C ILE A 41 16.44 18.09 11.14
N ASN A 42 15.90 18.32 12.34
CA ASN A 42 16.20 17.55 13.54
C ASN A 42 15.54 16.14 13.52
N LEU A 43 15.85 15.34 12.50
CA LEU A 43 15.35 13.98 12.30
C LEU A 43 15.91 13.04 13.38
N LYS A 44 15.01 12.43 14.15
CA LYS A 44 15.35 11.49 15.22
C LYS A 44 15.18 10.03 14.83
N GLY A 45 14.28 9.75 13.89
CA GLY A 45 14.05 8.40 13.41
C GLY A 45 12.82 8.31 12.52
N TYR A 46 12.53 7.10 12.08
CA TYR A 46 11.32 6.80 11.34
C TYR A 46 10.70 5.48 11.79
N MET A 47 9.42 5.30 11.48
CA MET A 47 8.65 4.09 11.75
C MET A 47 7.84 3.72 10.50
N VAL A 48 7.80 2.43 10.17
CA VAL A 48 6.94 1.92 9.09
C VAL A 48 6.10 0.75 9.61
N GLY A 49 4.80 0.79 9.36
CA GLY A 49 3.85 -0.27 9.73
C GLY A 49 3.44 -1.09 8.51
N ASN A 50 3.28 -2.41 8.68
CA ASN A 50 2.80 -3.33 7.63
C ASN A 50 3.41 -3.04 6.25
N ALA A 51 4.73 -2.85 6.22
CA ALA A 51 5.41 -2.16 5.15
C ALA A 51 5.98 -3.13 4.12
N LEU A 52 6.00 -2.71 2.85
CA LEU A 52 6.85 -3.35 1.84
C LEU A 52 8.29 -2.92 2.07
N THR A 53 9.17 -3.90 2.26
CA THR A 53 10.57 -3.72 2.62
C THR A 53 11.52 -4.44 1.67
N ASP A 54 11.21 -5.66 1.30
CA ASP A 54 12.00 -6.51 0.41
C ASP A 54 11.08 -7.49 -0.30
N ASP A 55 11.01 -7.36 -1.63
CA ASP A 55 10.05 -8.10 -2.46
C ASP A 55 10.12 -9.62 -2.23
N PHE A 56 11.32 -10.18 -2.02
CA PHE A 56 11.49 -11.62 -1.81
C PHE A 56 10.97 -12.05 -0.43
N ASN A 57 11.42 -11.40 0.64
CA ASN A 57 11.05 -11.78 1.99
C ASN A 57 9.56 -11.51 2.26
N ASP A 58 9.03 -10.41 1.74
CA ASP A 58 7.63 -10.04 1.93
C ASP A 58 6.69 -11.03 1.22
N GLN A 59 6.99 -11.41 -0.03
CA GLN A 59 6.21 -12.43 -0.75
C GLN A 59 6.29 -13.80 -0.08
N LEU A 60 7.49 -14.23 0.31
CA LEU A 60 7.67 -15.50 1.03
C LEU A 60 6.82 -15.53 2.31
N GLY A 61 6.87 -14.45 3.10
CA GLY A 61 6.08 -14.32 4.33
C GLY A 61 4.57 -14.34 4.06
N ILE A 62 4.12 -13.61 3.05
CA ILE A 62 2.70 -13.54 2.65
C ILE A 62 2.20 -14.92 2.20
N PHE A 63 2.94 -15.64 1.34
CA PHE A 63 2.53 -16.97 0.87
C PHE A 63 2.49 -17.99 2.01
N GLN A 64 3.47 -17.94 2.91
CA GLN A 64 3.49 -18.79 4.12
C GLN A 64 2.30 -18.48 5.04
N PHE A 65 2.00 -17.19 5.26
CA PHE A 65 0.86 -16.78 6.06
C PHE A 65 -0.45 -17.29 5.46
N MET A 66 -0.69 -17.06 4.17
CA MET A 66 -1.91 -17.53 3.49
C MET A 66 -2.09 -19.06 3.59
N TRP A 67 -1.01 -19.81 3.42
CA TRP A 67 -1.05 -21.27 3.53
C TRP A 67 -1.30 -21.73 4.97
N ALA A 68 -0.59 -21.15 5.94
CA ALA A 68 -0.71 -21.53 7.35
C ALA A 68 -2.09 -21.22 7.96
N THR A 69 -2.80 -20.22 7.43
CA THR A 69 -4.16 -19.88 7.84
C THR A 69 -5.24 -20.59 7.02
N GLY A 70 -4.86 -21.45 6.06
CA GLY A 70 -5.80 -22.23 5.25
C GLY A 70 -6.54 -21.44 4.18
N MET A 71 -5.98 -20.29 3.75
CA MET A 71 -6.57 -19.43 2.71
C MET A 71 -6.23 -19.89 1.29
N ILE A 72 -5.15 -20.66 1.13
CA ILE A 72 -4.72 -21.22 -0.17
C ILE A 72 -4.40 -22.71 -0.06
N SER A 73 -4.48 -23.42 -1.18
CA SER A 73 -4.17 -24.85 -1.25
C SER A 73 -2.65 -25.14 -1.25
N ASP A 74 -2.28 -26.37 -0.88
CA ASP A 74 -0.90 -26.85 -0.95
C ASP A 74 -0.30 -26.71 -2.36
N GLN A 75 -1.13 -26.85 -3.40
CA GLN A 75 -0.72 -26.71 -4.78
C GLN A 75 -0.43 -25.24 -5.12
N THR A 76 -1.32 -24.33 -4.74
CA THR A 76 -1.14 -22.88 -4.93
C THR A 76 0.10 -22.39 -4.19
N PHE A 77 0.29 -22.78 -2.93
CA PHE A 77 1.48 -22.42 -2.16
C PHE A 77 2.80 -22.86 -2.85
N LYS A 78 2.86 -24.10 -3.34
CA LYS A 78 4.04 -24.58 -4.07
C LYS A 78 4.30 -23.81 -5.35
N LEU A 79 3.25 -23.48 -6.11
CA LEU A 79 3.38 -22.75 -7.37
C LEU A 79 3.74 -21.28 -7.15
N LEU A 80 3.21 -20.63 -6.11
CA LEU A 80 3.60 -19.27 -5.72
C LEU A 80 5.10 -19.19 -5.43
N ASN A 81 5.63 -20.10 -4.61
CA ASN A 81 7.06 -20.16 -4.29
C ASN A 81 7.95 -20.53 -5.49
N LEU A 82 7.39 -21.04 -6.58
CA LEU A 82 8.14 -21.40 -7.79
C LEU A 82 8.08 -20.30 -8.87
N LEU A 83 6.90 -19.71 -9.07
CA LEU A 83 6.62 -18.79 -10.16
C LEU A 83 6.83 -17.32 -9.76
N CYS A 84 6.70 -17.01 -8.47
CA CYS A 84 6.90 -15.67 -7.91
C CYS A 84 8.24 -15.51 -7.19
N ASP A 85 9.13 -16.51 -7.28
CA ASP A 85 10.44 -16.43 -6.66
C ASP A 85 11.28 -15.28 -7.25
N PHE A 86 11.84 -14.45 -6.37
CA PHE A 86 12.60 -13.22 -6.70
C PHE A 86 11.91 -12.27 -7.70
N GLN A 87 10.57 -12.28 -7.77
CA GLN A 87 9.82 -11.33 -8.59
C GLN A 87 9.60 -10.00 -7.86
N SER A 88 9.36 -8.93 -8.60
CA SER A 88 8.92 -7.67 -8.00
C SER A 88 7.44 -7.77 -7.60
N VAL A 89 7.09 -7.22 -6.43
CA VAL A 89 5.68 -7.12 -5.99
C VAL A 89 4.88 -6.22 -6.94
N GLU A 90 5.46 -5.11 -7.35
CA GLU A 90 4.80 -4.12 -8.22
C GLU A 90 4.82 -4.51 -9.71
N HIS A 91 5.83 -5.28 -10.12
CA HIS A 91 6.04 -5.66 -11.52
C HIS A 91 6.32 -7.17 -11.67
N PRO A 92 5.36 -8.04 -11.27
CA PRO A 92 5.53 -9.48 -11.40
C PRO A 92 5.54 -9.92 -12.86
N SER A 93 6.09 -11.11 -13.13
CA SER A 93 5.94 -11.74 -14.44
C SER A 93 4.50 -12.21 -14.66
N GLN A 94 4.08 -12.33 -15.93
CA GLN A 94 2.76 -12.85 -16.27
C GLN A 94 2.46 -14.24 -15.68
N SER A 95 3.48 -15.09 -15.49
CA SER A 95 3.33 -16.37 -14.80
C SER A 95 3.02 -16.22 -13.32
N CYS A 96 3.66 -15.26 -12.64
CA CYS A 96 3.39 -14.96 -11.25
C CYS A 96 1.99 -14.32 -11.08
N GLU A 97 1.62 -13.38 -11.95
CA GLU A 97 0.28 -12.77 -11.96
C GLU A 97 -0.84 -13.82 -12.02
N LYS A 98 -0.71 -14.81 -12.91
CA LYS A 98 -1.71 -15.88 -13.06
C LYS A 98 -1.88 -16.74 -11.81
N ILE A 99 -0.80 -17.03 -11.09
CA ILE A 99 -0.92 -17.84 -9.87
C ILE A 99 -1.40 -16.99 -8.68
N LEU A 100 -1.09 -15.70 -8.66
CA LEU A 100 -1.66 -14.75 -7.70
C LEU A 100 -3.18 -14.60 -7.90
N GLU A 101 -3.67 -14.58 -9.13
CA GLU A 101 -5.12 -14.59 -9.44
C GLU A 101 -5.80 -15.86 -8.91
N ILE A 102 -5.14 -17.02 -9.03
CA ILE A 102 -5.67 -18.27 -8.46
C ILE A 102 -5.72 -18.19 -6.93
N ALA A 103 -4.68 -17.64 -6.29
CA ALA A 103 -4.64 -17.46 -4.84
C ALA A 103 -5.75 -16.51 -4.34
N ASP A 104 -6.01 -15.41 -5.07
CA ASP A 104 -7.10 -14.47 -4.78
C ASP A 104 -8.48 -15.14 -4.89
N ASN A 105 -8.66 -15.99 -5.90
CA ASN A 105 -9.89 -16.78 -6.04
C ASN A 105 -10.07 -17.82 -4.90
N GLU A 106 -8.98 -18.43 -4.40
CA GLU A 106 -9.04 -19.35 -3.26
C GLU A 106 -9.37 -18.62 -1.94
N LEU A 107 -8.88 -17.38 -1.77
CA LEU A 107 -9.17 -16.53 -0.61
C LEU A 107 -10.67 -16.21 -0.50
N GLY A 108 -11.33 -15.93 -1.62
CA GLY A 108 -12.76 -15.63 -1.66
C GLY A 108 -13.12 -14.27 -1.04
N ASN A 109 -14.34 -14.16 -0.47
CA ASN A 109 -14.86 -12.90 0.08
C ASN A 109 -14.36 -12.62 1.51
N ILE A 110 -13.04 -12.47 1.66
CA ILE A 110 -12.36 -12.10 2.91
C ILE A 110 -11.68 -10.76 2.69
N ASP A 111 -11.65 -9.90 3.70
CA ASP A 111 -10.82 -8.68 3.66
C ASP A 111 -9.34 -9.07 3.84
N PRO A 112 -8.48 -8.93 2.80
CA PRO A 112 -7.07 -9.31 2.89
C PRO A 112 -6.28 -8.43 3.87
N TYR A 113 -6.78 -7.25 4.24
CA TYR A 113 -6.16 -6.39 5.24
C TYR A 113 -6.53 -6.79 6.67
N SER A 114 -7.60 -7.55 6.85
CA SER A 114 -8.13 -7.90 8.17
C SER A 114 -9.02 -9.16 8.12
N ILE A 115 -8.37 -10.32 8.10
CA ILE A 115 -8.99 -11.62 7.78
C ILE A 115 -10.08 -12.11 8.74
N PHE A 116 -10.19 -11.53 9.94
CA PHE A 116 -11.19 -11.91 10.95
C PHE A 116 -12.33 -10.88 11.08
N THR A 117 -12.32 -9.84 10.27
CA THR A 117 -13.36 -8.81 10.26
C THR A 117 -14.25 -8.95 9.02
N PRO A 118 -15.53 -8.61 9.12
CA PRO A 118 -16.42 -8.70 7.97
C PRO A 118 -15.97 -7.71 6.89
N PRO A 119 -15.99 -8.13 5.60
CA PRO A 119 -15.82 -7.20 4.49
C PRO A 119 -16.83 -6.06 4.58
N CYS A 120 -16.44 -4.88 4.08
CA CYS A 120 -17.36 -3.76 3.95
C CYS A 120 -18.49 -4.17 3.00
N HIS A 121 -19.67 -4.42 3.56
CA HIS A 121 -20.86 -4.60 2.74
C HIS A 121 -21.31 -3.21 2.30
N GLU A 122 -21.65 -3.05 1.03
CA GLU A 122 -22.51 -1.94 0.61
C GLU A 122 -23.80 -2.03 1.44
N LEU A 123 -23.86 -1.29 2.53
CA LEU A 123 -25.10 -1.11 3.25
C LEU A 123 -26.06 -0.50 2.23
N LEU A 124 -27.15 -1.21 1.92
CA LEU A 124 -28.35 -0.61 1.36
C LEU A 124 -28.89 0.38 2.38
N MET A 125 -28.22 1.53 2.51
CA MET A 125 -28.78 2.69 3.18
C MET A 125 -29.91 3.15 2.27
N PRO A 126 -31.19 3.15 2.72
CA PRO A 126 -32.21 3.91 2.02
C PRO A 126 -31.83 5.37 2.20
N SER A 127 -31.20 5.96 1.18
CA SER A 127 -30.73 7.32 1.24
C SER A 127 -31.39 8.13 0.11
N PRO A 128 -31.80 9.38 0.37
CA PRO A 128 -31.74 10.43 -0.65
C PRO A 128 -30.31 10.94 -0.88
N TRP A 129 -29.32 10.37 -0.16
CA TRP A 129 -27.92 10.77 -0.14
C TRP A 129 -27.04 9.53 -0.25
N GLN A 130 -26.97 8.95 -1.44
CA GLN A 130 -26.06 7.83 -1.69
C GLN A 130 -24.63 8.37 -1.57
N PRO A 131 -23.75 7.75 -0.75
CA PRO A 131 -22.34 7.97 -0.91
C PRO A 131 -21.98 7.49 -2.33
N ILE A 132 -21.26 8.33 -3.08
CA ILE A 132 -20.64 7.90 -4.33
C ILE A 132 -19.86 6.64 -4.00
N LEU A 133 -20.23 5.55 -4.66
CA LEU A 133 -19.52 4.28 -4.65
C LEU A 133 -18.05 4.57 -4.97
N ILE A 134 -17.23 4.64 -3.92
CA ILE A 134 -15.80 4.50 -4.09
C ILE A 134 -15.64 3.01 -4.31
N HIS A 135 -15.57 2.60 -5.58
CA HIS A 135 -14.94 1.34 -5.90
C HIS A 135 -13.51 1.45 -5.37
N LEU A 136 -13.31 0.99 -4.14
CA LEU A 136 -12.01 0.50 -3.73
C LEU A 136 -11.78 -0.68 -4.66
N ASN A 137 -11.07 -0.44 -5.75
CA ASN A 137 -10.49 -1.50 -6.53
C ASN A 137 -9.82 -2.41 -5.49
N HIS A 138 -10.31 -3.64 -5.37
CA HIS A 138 -9.48 -4.75 -4.92
C HIS A 138 -8.15 -4.61 -5.67
N PHE A 139 -7.03 -4.83 -4.97
CA PHE A 139 -5.68 -4.67 -5.47
C PHE A 139 -5.43 -5.55 -6.71
N HIS A 140 -5.99 -5.17 -7.85
CA HIS A 140 -5.51 -5.52 -9.16
C HIS A 140 -4.39 -4.52 -9.45
N HIS A 141 -3.16 -4.99 -9.39
CA HIS A 141 -1.97 -4.27 -9.87
C HIS A 141 -2.00 -4.01 -11.41
N HIS A 142 -3.14 -4.20 -12.07
CA HIS A 142 -3.37 -3.80 -13.46
C HIS A 142 -4.00 -2.41 -13.50
N ASP A 143 -3.17 -1.35 -13.50
CA ASP A 143 -3.33 -0.19 -14.41
C ASP A 143 -2.37 0.96 -14.02
N ILE A 144 -1.09 0.81 -14.36
CA ILE A 144 -0.17 1.97 -14.50
C ILE A 144 0.22 2.20 -15.98
N SER A 145 -0.23 1.35 -16.93
CA SER A 145 0.25 1.41 -18.33
C SER A 145 -0.73 1.96 -19.37
N ASN A 146 -1.99 2.27 -19.06
CA ASN A 146 -2.91 2.88 -20.03
C ASN A 146 -3.59 4.16 -19.51
N ALA A 147 -2.80 5.23 -19.48
CA ALA A 147 -3.32 6.59 -19.44
C ALA A 147 -4.02 6.94 -20.77
N SER A 148 -5.27 6.53 -20.95
CA SER A 148 -6.15 7.12 -21.97
C SER A 148 -7.63 6.90 -21.66
N SER A 149 -8.19 7.71 -20.77
CA SER A 149 -9.57 8.20 -20.88
C SER A 149 -9.81 9.42 -19.99
N PRO A 150 -10.72 10.33 -20.40
CA PRO A 150 -10.50 11.77 -20.33
C PRO A 150 -10.81 12.33 -18.93
N GLY A 151 -9.88 13.12 -18.42
CA GLY A 151 -10.08 13.89 -17.20
C GLY A 151 -11.17 14.96 -17.35
N ILE A 152 -11.94 15.15 -16.29
CA ILE A 152 -12.72 16.37 -16.07
C ILE A 152 -12.39 16.88 -14.66
N TYR A 153 -11.83 18.09 -14.64
CA TYR A 153 -11.45 18.85 -13.46
C TYR A 153 -12.63 19.11 -12.52
N ALA A 154 -12.36 19.22 -11.22
CA ALA A 154 -13.11 20.13 -10.38
C ALA A 154 -12.22 20.81 -9.34
N ARG A 155 -12.12 22.14 -9.52
CA ARG A 155 -11.61 23.11 -8.55
C ARG A 155 -12.32 22.95 -7.21
N ILE A 156 -11.52 23.03 -6.15
CA ILE A 156 -11.96 23.20 -4.77
C ILE A 156 -12.58 24.59 -4.62
N LEU A 157 -13.85 24.66 -4.21
CA LEU A 157 -14.39 25.77 -3.45
C LEU A 157 -15.25 25.20 -2.32
N ALA A 158 -14.70 25.23 -1.11
CA ALA A 158 -15.38 24.87 0.12
C ALA A 158 -16.36 25.99 0.55
N PRO A 159 -17.54 25.66 1.11
CA PRO A 159 -18.33 26.64 1.82
C PRO A 159 -17.81 26.79 3.25
N ILE A 160 -17.55 28.03 3.67
CA ILE A 160 -17.35 28.37 5.08
C ILE A 160 -18.74 28.54 5.69
N ALA A 161 -19.05 27.73 6.71
CA ALA A 161 -20.20 27.97 7.58
C ALA A 161 -19.81 28.94 8.70
N SER A 162 -20.39 30.14 8.67
CA SER A 162 -20.88 30.95 9.79
C SER A 162 -21.87 31.97 9.22
#